data_AF-A0A425AKU6-F1
#
_entry.id   AF-A0A425AKU6-F1
#
_cell.length_a   1.000
_cell.length_b   1.000
_cell.length_c   1.000
_cell.angle_alpha   90.00
_cell.angle_beta   90.00
_cell.angle_gamma   90.00
#
_symmetry.space_group_name_H-M   'P 1'
#
loop_
_entity.id
_entity.type
_entity.pdbx_description
1 polymer ?
#
loop_
_entity_poly.entity_id
_entity_poly.type
_entity_poly.pdbx_seq_one_letter_code
_entity_poly.pdbx_strand_id
1 'polypeptide(L)'
;MNQTAINRADVRTRFIFDDMPVRGLHVRLENVWQHIVKQKNYPAAIRRALGELLAAGVLLSGNLKNEGTLIVQVQGQGRLKMLVAEATSDRTVRATARWDEAAEIADDESLGDLLGGNGVFVLTLQPKDGEPWQGVVPLEGDGIAQMLMNYMKRSEQLDTHIVLSASDEAAGGLLVQRLPEAVLDEEAWEHVSTLARTLTAEELAELDAQHVLYRLFHETPPRVFEPETFEFSCTCSRGKVSDMLLMLGGEEVGGVVAEQGSIEVDCDFCHSKYVFDETDVNALFGEDVVGVAREQTRHTVQ
;
A
#
# COMPACT_ATOMS: atom_id res chain seq x y z
N MET A 1 37.25 -8.62 -12.75
CA MET A 1 35.85 -8.96 -13.06
C MET A 1 35.02 -8.34 -11.97
N ASN A 2 34.44 -7.16 -12.22
CA ASN A 2 33.65 -6.44 -11.23
C ASN A 2 32.37 -7.22 -10.98
N GLN A 3 32.31 -7.83 -9.81
CA GLN A 3 31.09 -8.34 -9.22
C GLN A 3 30.33 -7.10 -8.74
N THR A 4 29.60 -6.45 -9.65
CA THR A 4 28.60 -5.45 -9.29
C THR A 4 27.66 -6.15 -8.33
N ALA A 5 27.70 -5.77 -7.06
CA ALA A 5 26.78 -6.25 -6.05
C ALA A 5 25.36 -6.16 -6.63
N ILE A 6 24.74 -7.31 -6.87
CA ILE A 6 23.33 -7.41 -7.23
C ILE A 6 22.58 -7.14 -5.92
N ASN A 7 22.64 -5.89 -5.44
CA ASN A 7 21.71 -5.42 -4.44
C ASN A 7 20.39 -5.22 -5.19
N ARG A 8 19.62 -6.30 -5.35
CA ARG A 8 18.25 -6.28 -5.89
C ARG A 8 17.33 -5.74 -4.79
N ALA A 9 17.57 -4.49 -4.40
CA ALA A 9 16.62 -3.72 -3.61
C ALA A 9 15.37 -3.48 -4.47
N ASP A 10 14.19 -3.59 -3.87
CA ASP A 10 12.90 -3.31 -4.52
C ASP A 10 12.50 -4.31 -5.62
N VAL A 11 12.54 -5.60 -5.30
CA VAL A 11 12.17 -6.65 -6.25
C VAL A 11 11.06 -7.56 -5.74
N ARG A 12 10.23 -8.01 -6.69
CA ARG A 12 9.36 -9.18 -6.55
C ARG A 12 9.90 -10.32 -7.38
N THR A 13 10.02 -11.50 -6.78
CA THR A 13 10.48 -12.72 -7.45
C THR A 13 9.38 -13.77 -7.39
N ARG A 14 9.00 -14.30 -8.56
CA ARG A 14 8.04 -15.38 -8.69
C ARG A 14 8.76 -16.73 -8.67
N PHE A 15 8.13 -17.75 -8.12
CA PHE A 15 8.61 -19.13 -8.18
C PHE A 15 7.46 -20.13 -8.23
N ILE A 16 7.74 -21.34 -8.70
CA ILE A 16 6.78 -22.43 -8.77
C ILE A 16 7.49 -23.75 -8.49
N PHE A 17 6.82 -24.68 -7.81
CA PHE A 17 7.32 -26.05 -7.67
C PHE A 17 6.88 -26.84 -8.91
N ASP A 18 7.82 -27.50 -9.60
CA ASP A 18 7.48 -28.24 -10.82
C ASP A 18 6.76 -29.57 -10.50
N ASP A 19 7.04 -30.16 -9.33
CA ASP A 19 6.47 -31.44 -8.86
C ASP A 19 5.38 -31.30 -7.80
N MET A 20 5.06 -30.06 -7.39
CA MET A 20 4.00 -29.78 -6.41
C MET A 20 3.09 -28.66 -6.94
N PRO A 21 1.78 -28.73 -6.73
CA PRO A 21 0.80 -27.77 -7.22
C PRO A 21 0.81 -26.46 -6.41
N VAL A 22 1.99 -25.86 -6.22
CA VAL A 22 2.18 -24.66 -5.40
C VAL A 22 3.00 -23.64 -6.18
N ARG A 23 2.52 -22.40 -6.17
CA ARG A 23 3.27 -21.24 -6.63
C ARG A 23 3.61 -20.34 -5.45
N GLY A 24 4.59 -19.47 -5.63
CA GLY A 24 4.82 -18.42 -4.66
C GLY A 24 5.45 -17.17 -5.23
N LEU A 25 5.44 -16.14 -4.40
CA LEU A 25 6.04 -14.85 -4.65
C LEU A 25 6.81 -14.43 -3.40
N HIS A 26 8.00 -13.89 -3.61
CA HIS A 26 8.78 -13.21 -2.60
C HIS A 26 8.90 -11.73 -3.00
N VAL A 27 8.78 -10.81 -2.04
CA VAL A 27 9.05 -9.39 -2.26
C VAL A 27 10.00 -8.86 -1.20
N ARG A 28 10.92 -8.00 -1.61
CA ARG A 28 11.74 -7.17 -0.70
C ARG A 28 11.87 -5.76 -1.28
N LEU A 29 11.40 -4.77 -0.53
CA LEU A 29 11.41 -3.36 -0.86
C LEU A 29 12.30 -2.63 0.15
N GLU A 30 13.37 -2.03 -0.33
CA GLU A 30 14.36 -1.33 0.49
C GLU A 30 14.35 0.17 0.14
N ASN A 31 14.76 0.57 -1.06
CA ASN A 31 14.83 2.01 -1.39
C ASN A 31 13.45 2.63 -1.49
N VAL A 32 12.47 1.91 -2.03
CA VAL A 32 11.08 2.38 -2.09
C VAL A 32 10.54 2.57 -0.67
N TRP A 33 10.79 1.61 0.21
CA TRP A 33 10.35 1.68 1.59
C TRP A 33 11.00 2.85 2.33
N GLN A 34 12.32 2.98 2.21
CA GLN A 34 13.10 4.11 2.72
C GLN A 34 12.57 5.46 2.22
N HIS A 35 12.20 5.54 0.93
CA HIS A 35 11.65 6.76 0.37
C HIS A 35 10.31 7.12 1.01
N ILE A 36 9.41 6.15 1.21
CA ILE A 36 8.08 6.34 1.79
C ILE A 36 8.18 6.76 3.26
N VAL A 37 8.95 6.04 4.09
CA VAL A 37 9.04 6.34 5.53
C VAL A 37 9.72 7.67 5.84
N LYS A 38 10.50 8.22 4.89
CA LYS A 38 11.11 9.55 5.02
C LYS A 38 10.14 10.70 4.72
N GLN A 39 8.97 10.42 4.15
CA GLN A 39 7.98 11.46 3.81
C GLN A 39 7.23 11.99 5.04
N LYS A 40 6.97 11.13 6.04
CA LYS A 40 6.30 11.49 7.31
C LYS A 40 7.00 10.83 8.49
N ASN A 41 6.90 11.47 9.67
CA ASN A 41 7.34 10.87 10.93
C ASN A 41 6.32 9.85 11.44
N TYR A 42 6.25 8.68 10.81
CA TYR A 42 5.34 7.62 11.23
C TYR A 42 5.74 7.03 12.59
N PRO A 43 4.82 6.93 13.56
CA PRO A 43 5.03 6.11 14.77
C PRO A 43 5.41 4.68 14.41
N ALA A 44 6.24 4.01 15.22
CA ALA A 44 6.82 2.71 14.85
C ALA A 44 5.77 1.64 14.53
N ALA A 45 4.66 1.59 15.28
CA ALA A 45 3.56 0.68 15.02
C ALA A 45 2.85 0.95 13.68
N ILE A 46 2.61 2.22 13.34
CA ILE A 46 2.03 2.61 12.03
C ILE A 46 2.99 2.30 10.89
N ARG A 47 4.28 2.58 11.09
CA ARG A 47 5.33 2.28 10.12
C ARG A 47 5.40 0.78 9.81
N ARG A 48 5.35 -0.08 10.83
CA ARG A 48 5.29 -1.54 10.65
C ARG A 48 4.09 -1.96 9.81
N ALA A 49 2.89 -1.51 10.19
CA ALA A 49 1.67 -1.86 9.48
C ALA A 49 1.63 -1.32 8.04
N LEU A 50 2.16 -0.12 7.79
CA LEU A 50 2.25 0.46 6.45
C LEU A 50 3.20 -0.32 5.55
N GLY A 51 4.34 -0.77 6.08
CA GLY A 51 5.31 -1.58 5.33
C GLY A 51 4.76 -2.97 4.98
N GLU A 52 4.08 -3.62 5.94
CA GLU A 52 3.36 -4.88 5.67
C GLU A 52 2.30 -4.70 4.57
N LEU A 53 1.53 -3.61 4.61
CA LEU A 53 0.52 -3.31 3.60
C LEU A 53 1.14 -3.08 2.22
N LEU A 54 2.27 -2.36 2.16
CA LEU A 54 3.02 -2.13 0.92
C LEU A 54 3.52 -3.45 0.32
N ALA A 55 4.14 -4.31 1.13
CA ALA A 55 4.60 -5.63 0.70
C ALA A 55 3.43 -6.49 0.20
N ALA A 56 2.30 -6.48 0.91
CA ALA A 56 1.08 -7.15 0.48
C ALA A 56 0.57 -6.63 -0.87
N GLY A 57 0.51 -5.32 -1.06
CA GLY A 57 0.11 -4.70 -2.33
C GLY A 57 0.97 -5.18 -3.51
N VAL A 58 2.29 -5.28 -3.31
CA VAL A 58 3.22 -5.77 -4.35
C VAL A 58 3.08 -7.27 -4.61
N LEU A 59 2.88 -8.09 -3.58
CA LEU A 59 2.64 -9.52 -3.75
C LEU A 59 1.35 -9.76 -4.56
N LEU A 60 0.29 -9.03 -4.24
CA LEU A 60 -1.03 -9.21 -4.83
C LEU A 60 -1.16 -8.58 -6.22
N SER A 61 -0.39 -7.53 -6.54
CA SER A 61 -0.42 -6.91 -7.87
C SER A 61 0.02 -7.87 -8.99
N GLY A 62 0.70 -8.97 -8.65
CA GLY A 62 1.06 -10.03 -9.59
C GLY A 62 -0.14 -10.79 -10.14
N ASN A 63 -1.32 -10.65 -9.53
CA ASN A 63 -2.58 -11.23 -9.99
C ASN A 63 -3.37 -10.30 -10.92
N LEU A 64 -2.91 -9.06 -11.17
CA LEU A 64 -3.54 -8.17 -12.14
C LEU A 64 -3.45 -8.79 -13.54
N LYS A 65 -4.59 -9.24 -14.08
CA LYS A 65 -4.67 -9.84 -15.42
C LYS A 65 -4.50 -8.81 -16.55
N ASN A 66 -4.83 -7.54 -16.26
CA ASN A 66 -4.87 -6.43 -17.21
C ASN A 66 -4.09 -5.22 -16.66
N GLU A 67 -3.79 -4.24 -17.53
CA GLU A 67 -3.24 -2.94 -17.11
C GLU A 67 -4.16 -2.26 -16.10
N GLY A 68 -3.59 -1.76 -15.01
CA GLY A 68 -4.37 -1.16 -13.93
C GLY A 68 -3.60 -0.94 -12.64
N THR A 69 -4.34 -0.59 -11.59
CA THR A 69 -3.84 -0.33 -10.24
C THR A 69 -4.56 -1.22 -9.25
N LEU A 70 -3.78 -1.92 -8.43
CA LEU A 70 -4.28 -2.54 -7.22
C LEU A 70 -4.15 -1.54 -6.07
N ILE A 71 -5.24 -1.31 -5.35
CA ILE A 71 -5.28 -0.47 -4.17
C ILE A 71 -5.66 -1.37 -2.99
N VAL A 72 -4.81 -1.39 -1.98
CA VAL A 72 -5.05 -2.12 -0.73
C VAL A 72 -5.18 -1.08 0.37
N GLN A 73 -6.28 -1.10 1.09
CA GLN A 73 -6.58 -0.08 2.08
C GLN A 73 -7.12 -0.71 3.37
N VAL A 74 -6.66 -0.20 4.50
CA VAL A 74 -7.19 -0.51 5.83
C VAL A 74 -7.79 0.75 6.40
N GLN A 75 -9.04 0.70 6.85
CA GLN A 75 -9.72 1.85 7.47
C GLN A 75 -10.15 1.50 8.88
N GLY A 76 -10.04 2.46 9.79
CA GLY A 76 -10.40 2.31 11.20
C GLY A 76 -11.06 3.58 11.76
N GLN A 77 -11.69 3.43 12.92
CA GLN A 77 -12.30 4.56 13.65
C GLN A 77 -11.43 5.01 14.85
N GLY A 78 -10.41 4.23 15.19
CA GLY A 78 -9.44 4.48 16.26
C GLY A 78 -8.40 5.55 15.94
N ARG A 79 -7.21 5.44 16.53
CA ARG A 79 -6.11 6.41 16.33
C ARG A 79 -5.59 6.36 14.90
N LEU A 80 -5.49 5.17 14.32
CA LEU A 80 -5.19 4.97 12.91
C LEU A 80 -6.49 5.05 12.11
N LYS A 81 -6.60 6.08 11.26
CA LYS A 81 -7.79 6.32 10.43
C LYS A 81 -7.72 5.52 9.14
N MET A 82 -6.55 5.49 8.51
CA MET A 82 -6.37 4.82 7.23
C MET A 82 -4.91 4.45 6.97
N LEU A 83 -4.70 3.28 6.36
CA LEU A 83 -3.50 2.91 5.62
C LEU A 83 -3.91 2.64 4.17
N VAL A 84 -3.09 3.07 3.21
CA VAL A 84 -3.29 2.74 1.80
C VAL A 84 -1.96 2.43 1.14
N ALA A 85 -1.94 1.36 0.34
CA ALA A 85 -0.86 1.03 -0.56
C ALA A 85 -1.43 0.82 -1.97
N GLU A 86 -0.75 1.39 -2.96
CA GLU A 86 -1.09 1.23 -4.36
C GLU A 86 0.07 0.57 -5.10
N ALA A 87 -0.24 -0.38 -5.97
CA ALA A 87 0.71 -1.06 -6.84
C ALA A 87 0.13 -1.15 -8.26
N THR A 88 0.89 -0.68 -9.25
CA THR A 88 0.44 -0.63 -10.65
C THR A 88 1.00 -1.79 -11.48
N SER A 89 0.37 -2.07 -12.62
CA SER A 89 0.90 -2.99 -13.64
C SER A 89 2.24 -2.55 -14.23
N ASP A 90 2.60 -1.26 -14.09
CA ASP A 90 3.86 -0.69 -14.57
C ASP A 90 5.02 -0.90 -13.57
N ARG A 91 4.77 -1.60 -12.48
CA ARG A 91 5.71 -1.84 -11.35
C ARG A 91 6.05 -0.56 -10.58
N THR A 92 5.09 0.36 -10.51
CA THR A 92 5.20 1.50 -9.61
C THR A 92 4.36 1.29 -8.35
N VAL A 93 4.84 1.81 -7.23
CA VAL A 93 4.18 1.67 -5.93
C VAL A 93 4.22 2.96 -5.12
N ARG A 94 3.26 3.11 -4.22
CA ARG A 94 3.24 4.18 -3.20
C ARG A 94 2.38 3.75 -2.03
N ALA A 95 2.65 4.30 -0.85
CA ALA A 95 1.82 4.05 0.31
C ALA A 95 1.80 5.28 1.22
N THR A 96 0.74 5.42 2.01
CA THR A 96 0.65 6.45 3.06
C THR A 96 -0.32 6.02 4.16
N ALA A 97 -0.28 6.75 5.27
CA ALA A 97 -1.15 6.57 6.41
C ALA A 97 -1.76 7.90 6.84
N ARG A 98 -2.95 7.83 7.43
CA ARG A 98 -3.59 8.92 8.18
C ARG A 98 -3.92 8.43 9.59
N TRP A 99 -3.51 9.20 10.59
CA TRP A 99 -3.75 8.92 11.99
C TRP A 99 -4.03 10.22 12.74
N ASP A 100 -4.48 10.11 13.98
CA ASP A 100 -4.56 11.24 14.90
C ASP A 100 -3.14 11.62 15.37
N GLU A 101 -2.57 12.67 14.80
CA GLU A 101 -1.20 13.12 15.11
C GLU A 101 -1.04 13.63 16.55
N ALA A 102 -2.14 13.93 17.25
CA ALA A 102 -2.11 14.31 18.66
C ALA A 102 -2.13 13.10 19.61
N ALA A 103 -2.38 11.90 19.09
CA ALA A 103 -2.49 10.69 19.90
C ALA A 103 -1.11 10.12 20.25
N GLU A 104 -0.93 9.71 21.51
CA GLU A 104 0.21 8.88 21.90
C GLU A 104 0.00 7.45 21.37
N ILE A 105 1.01 6.94 20.66
CA ILE A 105 1.02 5.60 20.07
C ILE A 105 2.28 4.89 20.56
N ALA A 106 2.12 3.74 21.20
CA ALA A 106 3.24 2.94 21.65
C ALA A 106 3.90 2.21 20.47
N ASP A 107 5.21 1.98 20.55
CA ASP A 107 5.96 1.35 19.45
C ASP A 107 5.51 -0.10 19.14
N ASP A 108 5.03 -0.81 20.15
CA ASP A 108 4.57 -2.20 20.10
C ASP A 108 3.05 -2.35 19.97
N GLU A 109 2.33 -1.25 19.77
CA GLU A 109 0.87 -1.27 19.66
C GLU A 109 0.40 -2.14 18.47
N SER A 110 -0.65 -2.93 18.69
CA SER A 110 -1.20 -3.82 17.67
C SER A 110 -2.01 -3.05 16.61
N LEU A 111 -2.12 -3.62 15.41
CA LEU A 111 -2.96 -3.04 14.35
C LEU A 111 -4.43 -2.94 14.76
N GLY A 112 -4.94 -3.94 15.50
CA GLY A 112 -6.31 -3.94 16.01
C GLY A 112 -6.58 -2.79 16.97
N ASP A 113 -5.67 -2.54 17.92
CA ASP A 113 -5.79 -1.44 18.89
C ASP A 113 -5.71 -0.07 18.21
N LEU A 114 -4.82 0.06 17.22
CA LEU A 114 -4.66 1.28 16.42
C LEU A 114 -5.94 1.63 15.66
N LEU A 115 -6.55 0.64 15.00
CA LEU A 115 -7.76 0.82 14.18
C LEU A 115 -9.03 0.97 15.02
N GLY A 116 -9.01 0.49 16.27
CA GLY A 116 -10.18 0.42 17.13
C GLY A 116 -11.25 -0.55 16.60
N GLY A 117 -12.50 -0.32 16.99
CA GLY A 117 -13.62 -1.15 16.54
C GLY A 117 -13.99 -0.94 15.07
N ASN A 118 -14.58 -1.97 14.45
CA ASN A 118 -15.24 -1.93 13.13
C ASN A 118 -14.36 -1.50 11.95
N GLY A 119 -13.04 -1.65 12.04
CA GLY A 119 -12.23 -1.37 10.86
C GLY A 119 -12.44 -2.40 9.75
N VAL A 120 -12.10 -2.00 8.54
CA VAL A 120 -12.34 -2.76 7.31
C VAL A 120 -11.10 -2.79 6.45
N PHE A 121 -10.94 -3.91 5.75
CA PHE A 121 -9.94 -4.08 4.71
C PHE A 121 -10.61 -4.00 3.36
N VAL A 122 -10.04 -3.21 2.47
CA VAL A 122 -10.59 -2.93 1.16
C VAL A 122 -9.54 -3.23 0.12
N LEU A 123 -9.89 -4.08 -0.83
CA LEU A 123 -9.12 -4.39 -2.01
C LEU A 123 -9.83 -3.83 -3.23
N THR A 124 -9.23 -2.87 -3.92
CA THR A 124 -9.79 -2.30 -5.15
C THR A 124 -8.88 -2.63 -6.33
N LEU A 125 -9.44 -3.27 -7.35
CA LEU A 125 -8.81 -3.39 -8.66
C LEU A 125 -9.39 -2.30 -9.57
N GLN A 126 -8.55 -1.32 -9.90
CA GLN A 126 -8.88 -0.27 -10.86
C GLN A 126 -8.21 -0.60 -12.20
N PRO A 127 -8.93 -1.19 -13.17
CA PRO A 127 -8.37 -1.37 -14.50
C PRO A 127 -8.16 0.00 -15.17
N LYS A 128 -7.22 0.07 -16.12
CA LYS A 128 -7.02 1.27 -16.94
C LYS A 128 -8.25 1.57 -17.81
N ASP A 129 -8.85 0.51 -18.35
CA ASP A 129 -10.08 0.55 -19.13
C ASP A 129 -11.13 -0.36 -18.47
N GLY A 130 -12.26 0.22 -18.08
CA GLY A 130 -13.39 -0.50 -17.48
C GLY A 130 -13.72 -0.05 -16.05
N GLU A 131 -14.69 -0.74 -15.46
CA GLU A 131 -15.20 -0.40 -14.13
C GLU A 131 -14.30 -0.97 -13.01
N PRO A 132 -14.08 -0.20 -11.93
CA PRO A 132 -13.40 -0.72 -10.76
C PRO A 132 -14.18 -1.85 -10.10
N TRP A 133 -13.44 -2.82 -9.58
CA TRP A 133 -13.96 -3.86 -8.72
C TRP A 133 -13.42 -3.66 -7.30
N GLN A 134 -14.27 -3.85 -6.29
CA GLN A 134 -13.92 -3.66 -4.89
C GLN A 134 -14.39 -4.84 -4.04
N GLY A 135 -13.47 -5.45 -3.30
CA GLY A 135 -13.73 -6.41 -2.25
C GLY A 135 -13.55 -5.77 -0.88
N VAL A 136 -14.51 -5.98 0.02
CA VAL A 136 -14.44 -5.51 1.41
C VAL A 136 -14.44 -6.71 2.33
N VAL A 137 -13.51 -6.72 3.29
CA VAL A 137 -13.29 -7.80 4.24
C VAL A 137 -13.31 -7.23 5.65
N PRO A 138 -14.05 -7.83 6.59
CA PRO A 138 -13.98 -7.42 7.98
C PRO A 138 -12.55 -7.62 8.54
N LEU A 139 -12.16 -6.79 9.50
CA LEU A 139 -10.95 -7.02 10.29
C LEU A 139 -11.12 -8.28 11.14
N GLU A 140 -10.70 -9.42 10.61
CA GLU A 140 -10.64 -10.69 11.34
C GLU A 140 -9.20 -11.23 11.35
N GLY A 141 -8.70 -11.49 12.55
CA GLY A 141 -7.33 -11.92 12.81
C GLY A 141 -6.43 -10.80 13.34
N ASP A 142 -5.17 -11.13 13.56
CA ASP A 142 -4.24 -10.28 14.33
C ASP A 142 -3.38 -9.34 13.45
N GLY A 143 -3.59 -9.31 12.13
CA GLY A 143 -2.83 -8.47 11.21
C GLY A 143 -3.17 -8.65 9.73
N ILE A 144 -2.51 -7.86 8.88
CA ILE A 144 -2.79 -7.74 7.44
C ILE A 144 -2.67 -9.10 6.73
N ALA A 145 -1.64 -9.88 7.06
CA ALA A 145 -1.41 -11.20 6.46
C ALA A 145 -2.60 -12.15 6.72
N GLN A 146 -3.10 -12.20 7.96
CA GLN A 146 -4.22 -13.08 8.32
C GLN A 146 -5.51 -12.66 7.63
N MET A 147 -5.77 -11.35 7.55
CA MET A 147 -6.94 -10.82 6.85
C MET A 147 -6.93 -11.16 5.36
N LEU A 148 -5.76 -11.07 4.73
CA LEU A 148 -5.58 -11.47 3.33
C LEU A 148 -5.71 -12.97 3.12
N MET A 149 -5.18 -13.80 4.02
CA MET A 149 -5.39 -15.25 3.97
C MET A 149 -6.88 -15.60 4.11
N ASN A 150 -7.60 -14.93 5.01
CA ASN A 150 -9.04 -15.09 5.17
C ASN A 150 -9.81 -14.67 3.91
N TYR A 151 -9.42 -13.56 3.28
CA TYR A 151 -9.97 -13.12 1.99
C TYR A 151 -9.74 -14.16 0.89
N MET A 152 -8.49 -14.62 0.71
CA MET A 152 -8.15 -15.62 -0.30
C MET A 152 -8.95 -16.92 -0.12
N LYS A 153 -9.12 -17.36 1.13
CA LYS A 153 -9.90 -18.57 1.42
C LYS A 153 -11.39 -18.40 1.13
N ARG A 154 -12.00 -17.26 1.51
CA ARG A 154 -13.46 -17.04 1.41
C ARG A 154 -13.89 -16.58 0.02
N SER A 155 -13.17 -15.65 -0.58
CA SER A 155 -13.56 -14.96 -1.81
C SER A 155 -12.95 -15.61 -3.05
N GLU A 156 -11.67 -15.99 -2.99
CA GLU A 156 -10.96 -16.60 -4.13
C GLU A 156 -10.99 -18.13 -4.11
N GLN A 157 -11.34 -18.74 -2.97
CA GLN A 157 -11.29 -20.19 -2.74
C GLN A 157 -9.89 -20.78 -2.97
N LEU A 158 -8.85 -20.02 -2.61
CA LEU A 158 -7.44 -20.41 -2.78
C LEU A 158 -6.77 -20.57 -1.42
N ASP A 159 -6.23 -21.76 -1.17
CA ASP A 159 -5.33 -21.99 -0.03
C ASP A 159 -4.06 -21.18 -0.22
N THR A 160 -3.88 -20.20 0.67
CA THR A 160 -2.82 -19.20 0.59
C THR A 160 -2.22 -19.02 1.96
N HIS A 161 -0.89 -19.02 2.04
CA HIS A 161 -0.15 -18.63 3.24
C HIS A 161 0.69 -17.40 2.93
N ILE A 162 0.61 -16.41 3.79
CA ILE A 162 1.27 -15.11 3.65
C ILE A 162 2.04 -14.82 4.92
N VAL A 163 3.30 -14.43 4.74
CA VAL A 163 4.15 -13.84 5.79
C VAL A 163 4.52 -12.44 5.32
N LEU A 164 4.32 -11.43 6.16
CA LEU A 164 4.67 -10.04 5.89
C LEU A 164 5.58 -9.54 7.01
N SER A 165 6.47 -8.62 6.68
CA SER A 165 7.31 -7.95 7.66
C SER A 165 7.69 -6.56 7.17
N ALA A 166 7.91 -5.65 8.12
CA ALA A 166 8.52 -4.37 7.86
C ALA A 166 9.46 -4.00 9.01
N SER A 167 10.69 -3.63 8.66
CA SER A 167 11.69 -3.07 9.56
C SER A 167 11.91 -1.59 9.25
N ASP A 168 12.89 -0.99 9.93
CA ASP A 168 13.38 0.35 9.62
C ASP A 168 14.00 0.43 8.23
N GLU A 169 14.53 -0.69 7.72
CA GLU A 169 15.31 -0.71 6.49
C GLU A 169 14.52 -1.23 5.28
N ALA A 170 13.70 -2.26 5.47
CA ALA A 170 12.99 -2.92 4.38
C ALA A 170 11.56 -3.36 4.75
N ALA A 171 10.70 -3.41 3.74
CA ALA A 171 9.42 -4.11 3.78
C ALA A 171 9.51 -5.38 2.93
N GLY A 172 9.07 -6.51 3.47
CA GLY A 172 9.23 -7.81 2.85
C GLY A 172 8.00 -8.68 3.00
N GLY A 173 7.89 -9.70 2.14
CA GLY A 173 6.84 -10.68 2.27
C GLY A 173 7.03 -11.92 1.40
N LEU A 174 6.45 -13.01 1.86
CA LEU A 174 6.33 -14.27 1.14
C LEU A 174 4.86 -14.63 1.01
N LEU A 175 4.46 -15.02 -0.19
CA LEU A 175 3.16 -15.63 -0.46
C LEU A 175 3.41 -17.00 -1.09
N VAL A 176 2.84 -18.05 -0.51
CA VAL A 176 2.71 -19.36 -1.15
C VAL A 176 1.23 -19.68 -1.33
N GLN A 177 0.88 -20.20 -2.49
CA GLN A 177 -0.51 -20.42 -2.87
C GLN A 177 -0.64 -21.70 -3.67
N ARG A 178 -1.65 -22.48 -3.31
CA ARG A 178 -2.04 -23.69 -4.02
C ARG A 178 -2.61 -23.36 -5.40
N LEU A 179 -2.23 -24.15 -6.39
CA LEU A 179 -2.75 -24.09 -7.74
C LEU A 179 -4.02 -24.94 -7.86
N PRO A 180 -4.94 -24.62 -8.80
CA PRO A 180 -6.11 -25.46 -9.07
C PRO A 180 -5.71 -26.86 -9.58
N GLU A 181 -6.34 -27.90 -9.03
CA GLU A 181 -6.09 -29.30 -9.38
C GLU A 181 -7.40 -30.10 -9.51
N ALA A 182 -7.35 -31.21 -10.24
CA ALA A 182 -8.49 -32.14 -10.33
C ALA A 182 -8.63 -33.03 -9.09
N VAL A 183 -7.52 -33.40 -8.47
CA VAL A 183 -7.43 -34.11 -7.19
C VAL A 183 -6.46 -33.33 -6.32
N LEU A 184 -6.88 -33.02 -5.10
CA LEU A 184 -6.10 -32.23 -4.17
C LEU A 184 -4.94 -33.04 -3.59
N ASP A 185 -3.69 -32.64 -3.88
CA ASP A 185 -2.50 -33.06 -3.14
C ASP A 185 -2.34 -32.28 -1.81
N GLU A 186 -3.00 -32.75 -0.76
CA GLU A 186 -2.92 -32.13 0.58
C GLU A 186 -1.52 -32.22 1.21
N GLU A 187 -0.75 -33.28 0.91
CA GLU A 187 0.57 -33.50 1.49
C GLU A 187 1.57 -32.46 0.95
N ALA A 188 1.55 -32.21 -0.36
CA ALA A 188 2.36 -31.17 -0.98
C ALA A 188 2.06 -29.78 -0.40
N TRP A 189 0.78 -29.45 -0.21
CA TRP A 189 0.38 -28.18 0.39
C TRP A 189 0.80 -28.07 1.86
N GLU A 190 0.59 -29.11 2.66
CA GLU A 190 0.99 -29.15 4.07
C GLU A 190 2.51 -29.01 4.21
N HIS A 191 3.29 -29.70 3.38
CA HIS A 191 4.75 -29.62 3.36
C HIS A 191 5.23 -28.18 3.09
N VAL A 192 4.83 -27.57 1.97
CA VAL A 192 5.29 -26.24 1.58
C VAL A 192 4.82 -25.17 2.57
N SER A 193 3.55 -25.23 2.99
CA SER A 193 3.01 -24.24 3.92
C SER A 193 3.61 -24.36 5.32
N THR A 194 3.94 -25.57 5.79
CA THR A 194 4.63 -25.77 7.08
C THR A 194 6.02 -25.15 7.07
N LEU A 195 6.79 -25.36 6.00
CA LEU A 195 8.10 -24.72 5.86
C LEU A 195 7.98 -23.21 5.81
N ALA A 196 7.06 -22.68 5.00
CA ALA A 196 6.83 -21.23 4.88
C ALA A 196 6.47 -20.55 6.22
N ARG A 197 5.73 -21.23 7.12
CA ARG A 197 5.40 -20.73 8.47
C ARG A 197 6.60 -20.53 9.38
N THR A 198 7.73 -21.16 9.07
CA THR A 198 8.95 -21.03 9.89
C THR A 198 9.77 -19.80 9.52
N LEU A 199 9.39 -19.06 8.48
CA LEU A 199 10.07 -17.85 8.04
C LEU A 199 9.89 -16.72 9.06
N THR A 200 10.98 -16.07 9.45
CA THR A 200 10.93 -14.96 10.42
C THR A 200 10.85 -13.60 9.73
N ALA A 201 10.42 -12.59 10.49
CA ALA A 201 10.44 -11.19 10.09
C ALA A 201 11.85 -10.68 9.73
N GLU A 202 12.85 -11.08 10.51
CA GLU A 202 14.26 -10.74 10.30
C GLU A 202 14.78 -11.32 8.98
N GLU A 203 14.48 -12.60 8.71
CA GLU A 203 14.85 -13.25 7.45
C GLU A 203 14.23 -12.53 6.24
N LEU A 204 12.97 -12.09 6.32
CA LEU A 204 12.31 -11.34 5.25
C LEU A 204 12.89 -9.94 5.02
N ALA A 205 13.41 -9.30 6.07
CA ALA A 205 14.00 -7.97 5.96
C ALA A 205 15.43 -8.03 5.36
N GLU A 206 16.20 -9.05 5.72
CA GLU A 206 17.63 -9.12 5.42
C GLU A 206 17.98 -9.94 4.18
N LEU A 207 17.22 -11.01 3.90
CA LEU A 207 17.58 -11.96 2.86
C LEU A 207 16.92 -11.63 1.52
N ASP A 208 17.64 -11.91 0.43
CA ASP A 208 17.05 -11.89 -0.91
C ASP A 208 16.22 -13.16 -1.17
N ALA A 209 15.49 -13.15 -2.30
CA ALA A 209 14.64 -14.28 -2.68
C ALA A 209 15.42 -15.59 -2.80
N GLN A 210 16.67 -15.59 -3.29
CA GLN A 210 17.44 -16.81 -3.47
C GLN A 210 17.79 -17.43 -2.11
N HIS A 211 18.20 -16.61 -1.14
CA HIS A 211 18.56 -17.07 0.20
C HIS A 211 17.32 -17.54 0.97
N VAL A 212 16.21 -16.81 0.91
CA VAL A 212 14.93 -17.23 1.54
C VAL A 212 14.46 -18.57 0.96
N LEU A 213 14.46 -18.71 -0.37
CA LEU A 213 13.98 -19.94 -1.01
C LEU A 213 14.90 -21.13 -0.76
N TYR A 214 16.22 -20.93 -0.72
CA TYR A 214 17.14 -22.00 -0.34
C TYR A 214 16.95 -22.41 1.12
N ARG A 215 16.86 -21.43 2.04
CA ARG A 215 16.62 -21.67 3.47
C ARG A 215 15.36 -22.50 3.69
N LEU A 216 14.28 -22.21 2.96
CA LEU A 216 13.00 -22.89 3.11
C LEU A 216 12.92 -24.21 2.34
N PHE A 217 13.42 -24.27 1.11
CA PHE A 217 13.04 -25.30 0.14
C PHE A 217 14.23 -26.00 -0.55
N HIS A 218 15.43 -25.99 0.04
CA HIS A 218 16.61 -26.62 -0.57
C HIS A 218 16.46 -28.14 -0.85
N GLU A 219 15.62 -28.85 -0.09
CA GLU A 219 15.32 -30.27 -0.36
C GLU A 219 14.38 -30.48 -1.55
N THR A 220 13.55 -29.48 -1.86
CA THR A 220 12.54 -29.48 -2.93
C THR A 220 12.58 -28.15 -3.71
N PRO A 221 13.69 -27.82 -4.38
CA PRO A 221 13.94 -26.47 -4.87
C PRO A 221 12.92 -26.06 -5.95
N PRO A 222 12.25 -24.90 -5.79
CA PRO A 222 11.33 -24.41 -6.81
C PRO A 222 12.09 -23.82 -8.00
N ARG A 223 11.42 -23.79 -9.16
CA ARG A 223 11.88 -23.02 -10.31
C ARG A 223 11.59 -21.53 -10.09
N VAL A 224 12.65 -20.73 -10.15
CA VAL A 224 12.61 -19.27 -9.91
C VAL A 224 12.59 -18.51 -11.23
N PHE A 225 11.72 -17.51 -11.33
CA PHE A 225 11.58 -16.66 -12.53
C PHE A 225 12.39 -15.37 -12.42
N GLU A 226 12.51 -14.62 -13.52
CA GLU A 226 13.17 -13.32 -13.51
C GLU A 226 12.46 -12.35 -12.54
N PRO A 227 13.23 -11.59 -11.74
CA PRO A 227 12.68 -10.64 -10.79
C PRO A 227 12.10 -9.42 -11.49
N GLU A 228 11.03 -8.89 -10.93
CA GLU A 228 10.38 -7.65 -11.34
C GLU A 228 10.82 -6.54 -10.40
N THR A 229 11.42 -5.49 -10.93
CA THR A 229 11.87 -4.33 -10.15
C THR A 229 10.73 -3.33 -9.99
N PHE A 230 10.58 -2.80 -8.78
CA PHE A 230 9.57 -1.81 -8.43
C PHE A 230 10.21 -0.46 -8.11
N GLU A 231 9.48 0.62 -8.40
CA GLU A 231 9.90 1.97 -8.07
C GLU A 231 8.79 2.76 -7.40
N PHE A 232 9.17 3.77 -6.61
CA PHE A 232 8.20 4.71 -6.08
C PHE A 232 7.70 5.62 -7.20
N SER A 233 6.39 5.82 -7.29
CA SER A 233 5.81 6.82 -8.19
C SER A 233 4.58 7.46 -7.59
N CYS A 234 4.47 8.78 -7.70
CA CYS A 234 3.29 9.52 -7.31
C CYS A 234 2.70 10.24 -8.53
N THR A 235 1.37 10.20 -8.66
CA THR A 235 0.66 10.80 -9.78
C THR A 235 0.04 12.15 -9.44
N CYS A 236 0.40 12.77 -8.30
CA CYS A 236 -0.08 14.10 -7.94
C CYS A 236 0.40 15.14 -8.95
N SER A 237 -0.40 16.16 -9.20
CA SER A 237 -0.02 17.29 -10.03
C SER A 237 -0.83 18.52 -9.63
N ARG A 238 -0.34 19.70 -10.00
CA ARG A 238 -1.10 20.94 -9.81
C ARG A 238 -2.50 20.85 -10.44
N GLY A 239 -2.60 20.23 -11.62
CA GLY A 239 -3.88 20.01 -12.30
C GLY A 239 -4.87 19.16 -11.49
N LYS A 240 -4.42 18.05 -10.91
CA LYS A 240 -5.31 17.24 -10.03
C LYS A 240 -5.75 17.98 -8.78
N VAL A 241 -4.87 18.81 -8.22
CA VAL A 241 -5.24 19.66 -7.08
C VAL A 241 -6.23 20.75 -7.52
N SER A 242 -6.04 21.34 -8.70
CA SER A 242 -7.00 22.27 -9.30
C SER A 242 -8.38 21.63 -9.50
N ASP A 243 -8.45 20.41 -10.05
CA ASP A 243 -9.71 19.68 -10.23
C ASP A 243 -10.41 19.43 -8.88
N MET A 244 -9.66 19.10 -7.83
CA MET A 244 -10.18 18.96 -6.47
C MET A 244 -10.75 20.28 -5.94
N LEU A 245 -10.03 21.39 -6.10
CA LEU A 245 -10.52 22.72 -5.67
C LEU A 245 -11.78 23.13 -6.43
N LEU A 246 -11.86 22.83 -7.74
CA LEU A 246 -13.06 23.08 -8.53
C LEU A 246 -14.28 22.29 -8.00
N MET A 247 -14.08 21.07 -7.51
CA MET A 247 -15.17 20.25 -6.94
C MET A 247 -15.69 20.81 -5.60
N LEU A 248 -14.86 21.49 -4.81
CA LEU A 248 -15.30 22.18 -3.59
C LEU A 248 -16.15 23.42 -3.90
N GLY A 249 -15.79 24.13 -4.96
CA GLY A 249 -16.54 25.29 -5.46
C GLY A 249 -15.96 26.63 -5.04
N GLY A 250 -16.28 27.67 -5.82
CA GLY A 250 -15.65 28.98 -5.73
C GLY A 250 -15.90 29.71 -4.41
N GLU A 251 -17.08 29.51 -3.80
CA GLU A 251 -17.43 30.13 -2.52
C GLU A 251 -16.54 29.61 -1.37
N GLU A 252 -16.42 28.29 -1.24
CA GLU A 252 -15.59 27.66 -0.20
C GLU A 252 -14.11 28.00 -0.40
N VAL A 253 -13.60 27.80 -1.62
CA VAL A 253 -12.19 28.05 -1.94
C VAL A 253 -11.85 29.54 -1.84
N GLY A 254 -12.71 30.42 -2.36
CA GLY A 254 -12.56 31.87 -2.29
C GLY A 254 -12.58 32.40 -0.86
N GLY A 255 -13.46 31.85 -0.01
CA GLY A 255 -13.52 32.16 1.42
C GLY A 255 -12.23 31.85 2.16
N VAL A 256 -11.66 30.66 1.94
CA VAL A 256 -10.39 30.28 2.59
C VAL A 256 -9.25 31.22 2.16
N VAL A 257 -9.13 31.54 0.87
CA VAL A 257 -8.09 32.46 0.38
C VAL A 257 -8.34 33.89 0.87
N ALA A 258 -9.58 34.33 0.99
CA ALA A 258 -9.91 35.65 1.52
C ALA A 258 -9.43 35.83 2.96
N GLU A 259 -9.52 34.78 3.79
CA GLU A 259 -9.11 34.77 5.19
C GLU A 259 -7.60 34.51 5.38
N GLN A 260 -7.04 33.55 4.64
CA GLN A 260 -5.70 33.01 4.87
C GLN A 260 -4.65 33.49 3.84
N GLY A 261 -5.08 34.13 2.76
CA GLY A 261 -4.24 34.66 1.68
C GLY A 261 -3.87 33.63 0.59
N SER A 262 -3.85 32.34 0.94
CA SER A 262 -3.60 31.24 0.00
C SER A 262 -4.13 29.92 0.54
N ILE A 263 -4.29 28.93 -0.34
CA ILE A 263 -4.52 27.53 0.03
C ILE A 263 -3.25 26.74 -0.22
N GLU A 264 -2.80 26.00 0.79
CA GLU A 264 -1.71 25.03 0.69
C GLU A 264 -2.27 23.61 0.72
N VAL A 265 -1.95 22.81 -0.29
CA VAL A 265 -2.32 21.39 -0.37
C VAL A 265 -1.06 20.55 -0.42
N ASP A 266 -0.89 19.69 0.58
CA ASP A 266 0.22 18.73 0.67
C ASP A 266 -0.24 17.35 0.17
N CYS A 267 0.51 16.76 -0.75
CA CYS A 267 0.22 15.40 -1.21
C CYS A 267 0.57 14.37 -0.12
N ASP A 268 -0.42 13.60 0.32
CA ASP A 268 -0.23 12.57 1.36
C ASP A 268 0.81 11.48 1.03
N PHE A 269 1.11 11.25 -0.26
CA PHE A 269 2.03 10.19 -0.68
C PHE A 269 3.48 10.65 -0.83
N CYS A 270 3.69 11.85 -1.39
CA CYS A 270 5.04 12.33 -1.77
C CYS A 270 5.40 13.69 -1.17
N HIS A 271 4.51 14.28 -0.35
CA HIS A 271 4.71 15.57 0.32
C HIS A 271 5.03 16.75 -0.59
N SER A 272 4.73 16.62 -1.88
CA SER A 272 4.74 17.77 -2.79
C SER A 272 3.70 18.78 -2.33
N LYS A 273 4.14 20.03 -2.15
CA LYS A 273 3.31 21.15 -1.72
C LYS A 273 2.80 21.93 -2.93
N TYR A 274 1.49 22.18 -2.96
CA TYR A 274 0.85 22.98 -3.99
C TYR A 274 0.19 24.19 -3.34
N VAL A 275 0.68 25.39 -3.68
CA VAL A 275 0.14 26.65 -3.16
C VAL A 275 -0.70 27.32 -4.24
N PHE A 276 -1.89 27.78 -3.86
CA PHE A 276 -2.81 28.54 -4.72
C PHE A 276 -3.13 29.87 -4.03
N ASP A 277 -2.63 30.96 -4.60
CA ASP A 277 -2.94 32.31 -4.12
C ASP A 277 -4.23 32.86 -4.76
N GLU A 278 -4.57 34.11 -4.44
CA GLU A 278 -5.73 34.80 -5.01
C GLU A 278 -5.71 34.85 -6.54
N THR A 279 -4.55 35.04 -7.16
CA THR A 279 -4.43 35.09 -8.62
C THR A 279 -4.69 33.72 -9.22
N ASP A 280 -4.11 32.68 -8.63
CA ASP A 280 -4.29 31.30 -9.04
C ASP A 280 -5.75 30.85 -8.93
N VAL A 281 -6.41 31.16 -7.80
CA VAL A 281 -7.80 30.77 -7.53
C VAL A 281 -8.76 31.52 -8.46
N ASN A 282 -8.62 32.84 -8.61
CA ASN A 282 -9.48 33.59 -9.52
C ASN A 282 -9.29 33.13 -10.99
N ALA A 283 -8.05 32.81 -11.39
CA ALA A 283 -7.79 32.23 -12.71
C ALA A 283 -8.41 30.82 -12.87
N LEU A 284 -8.42 30.01 -11.82
CA LEU A 284 -8.98 28.66 -11.83
C LEU A 284 -10.50 28.67 -12.03
N PHE A 285 -11.22 29.59 -11.37
CA PHE A 285 -12.68 29.71 -11.51
C PHE A 285 -13.12 30.61 -12.68
N GLY A 286 -12.22 31.45 -13.21
CA GLY A 286 -12.52 32.38 -14.29
C GLY A 286 -13.31 33.63 -13.85
N GLU A 287 -13.40 33.88 -12.55
CA GLU A 287 -14.09 35.01 -11.92
C GLU A 287 -13.45 35.36 -10.56
N ASP A 288 -13.76 36.53 -10.01
CA ASP A 288 -13.20 37.03 -8.75
C ASP A 288 -13.91 36.45 -7.52
N VAL A 289 -13.78 35.13 -7.33
CA VAL A 289 -14.38 34.40 -6.20
C VAL A 289 -13.86 34.89 -4.85
N VAL A 290 -12.60 35.30 -4.76
CA VAL A 290 -12.00 35.80 -3.52
C VAL A 290 -12.56 37.18 -3.16
N GLY A 291 -12.69 38.07 -4.14
CA GLY A 291 -13.34 39.37 -3.97
C GLY A 291 -14.79 39.23 -3.50
N VAL A 292 -15.57 38.36 -4.16
CA VAL A 292 -16.96 38.08 -3.77
C VAL A 292 -17.05 37.56 -2.33
N ALA A 293 -16.18 36.62 -1.94
CA ALA A 293 -16.17 36.09 -0.58
C ALA A 293 -15.88 37.19 0.47
N ARG A 294 -14.92 38.08 0.21
CA ARG A 294 -14.58 39.20 1.13
C ARG A 294 -15.76 40.15 1.34
N GLU A 295 -16.57 40.41 0.33
CA GLU A 295 -17.75 41.27 0.43
C GLU A 295 -18.86 40.62 1.28
N GLN A 296 -19.05 39.32 1.13
CA GLN A 296 -20.02 38.56 1.93
C GLN A 296 -19.65 38.54 3.41
N THR A 297 -18.37 38.31 3.76
CA THR A 297 -17.91 38.36 5.16
C THR A 297 -18.09 39.74 5.79
N ARG A 298 -17.95 40.82 5.01
CA ARG A 298 -18.15 42.21 5.50
C ARG A 298 -19.62 42.51 5.82
N HIS A 299 -20.57 41.87 5.16
CA HIS A 299 -22.00 42.08 5.40
C HIS A 299 -22.58 41.26 6.56
N THR A 300 -21.90 40.19 7.00
CA THR A 300 -22.35 39.37 8.14
C THR A 300 -21.92 39.93 9.51
N VAL A 301 -20.98 40.87 9.54
CA VAL A 301 -20.42 41.47 10.78
C VAL A 301 -21.09 42.82 11.14
N GLN A 302 -22.06 43.28 10.35
CA GLN A 302 -22.93 44.44 10.66
C GLN A 302 -24.29 43.99 11.20
#